data_AF-A0A3S1M6R9-F1
#
_entry.id   AF-A0A3S1M6R9-F1
#
_cell.length_a   1.000
_cell.length_b   1.000
_cell.length_c   1.000
_cell.angle_alpha   90.00
_cell.angle_beta   90.00
_cell.angle_gamma   90.00
#
_symmetry.space_group_name_H-M   'P 1'
#
loop_
_entity.id
_entity.type
_entity.pdbx_description
1 polymer ?
#
loop_
_entity_poly.entity_id
_entity_poly.type
_entity_poly.pdbx_seq_one_letter_code
_entity_poly.pdbx_strand_id
1 'polypeptide(L)'
;MKFDYRADVDGLRAVAVITVILFHFGVPGFPGGFIGVDIFFVISGYLITRLLVAESAELSFAEFYGRRARRILPAMLVMIGLSLTAGWFLLLPGDYAGLGR
;
A
#
# COMPACT_ATOMS: atom_id res chain seq x y z
N MET A 1 3.17 25.32 -7.57
CA MET A 1 4.30 25.00 -6.67
C MET A 1 4.99 23.75 -7.21
N LYS A 2 6.30 23.78 -7.44
CA LYS A 2 7.05 22.61 -7.93
C LYS A 2 7.17 21.63 -6.76
N PHE A 3 6.50 20.48 -6.85
CA PHE A 3 6.65 19.44 -5.83
C PHE A 3 7.98 18.74 -6.07
N ASP A 4 9.00 19.12 -5.32
CA ASP A 4 10.26 18.39 -5.34
C ASP A 4 10.05 16.98 -4.79
N TYR A 5 10.51 16.03 -5.59
CA TYR A 5 10.48 14.62 -5.24
C TYR A 5 11.34 14.37 -4.00
N ARG A 6 10.73 13.80 -2.95
CA ARG A 6 11.37 13.55 -1.66
C ARG A 6 11.70 12.07 -1.50
N ALA A 7 12.85 11.68 -2.06
CA ALA A 7 13.37 10.32 -1.99
C ALA A 7 13.60 9.84 -0.55
N ASP A 8 13.94 10.76 0.36
CA ASP A 8 14.10 10.48 1.79
C ASP A 8 12.81 9.98 2.44
N VAL A 9 11.67 10.61 2.12
CA VAL A 9 10.35 10.22 2.65
C VAL A 9 9.90 8.89 2.05
N ASP A 10 10.15 8.66 0.78
CA ASP A 10 9.87 7.36 0.15
C ASP A 10 10.75 6.25 0.72
N GLY A 11 12.01 6.55 1.06
CA GLY A 11 12.91 5.62 1.77
C GLY A 11 12.38 5.25 3.15
N LEU A 12 11.88 6.21 3.93
CA LEU A 12 11.25 5.93 5.23
C LEU A 12 10.00 5.05 5.09
N ARG A 13 9.20 5.25 4.04
CA ARG A 13 8.05 4.38 3.73
C ARG A 13 8.51 2.97 3.38
N ALA A 14 9.59 2.81 2.63
CA ALA A 14 10.16 1.50 2.30
C ALA A 14 10.62 0.77 3.57
N VAL A 15 11.34 1.45 4.47
CA VAL A 15 11.76 0.89 5.77
C VAL A 15 10.55 0.43 6.59
N ALA A 16 9.48 1.23 6.63
CA ALA A 16 8.25 0.87 7.33
C ALA A 16 7.64 -0.43 6.78
N VAL A 17 7.55 -0.56 5.45
CA VAL A 17 7.03 -1.79 4.79
C VAL A 17 7.95 -2.99 5.04
N ILE A 18 9.27 -2.83 4.95
CA ILE A 18 10.23 -3.91 5.22
C ILE A 18 10.03 -4.47 6.62
N THR A 19 9.85 -3.58 7.61
CA THR A 19 9.64 -3.99 9.00
C THR A 19 8.35 -4.81 9.17
N VAL A 20 7.27 -4.46 8.45
CA VAL A 20 6.01 -5.23 8.43
C VAL A 20 6.20 -6.60 7.79
N ILE A 21 6.96 -6.68 6.71
CA ILE A 21 7.28 -7.94 6.04
C ILE A 21 8.07 -8.85 7.00
N LEU A 22 9.15 -8.35 7.59
CA LEU A 22 9.99 -9.12 8.53
C LEU A 22 9.19 -9.63 9.73
N PHE A 23 8.24 -8.84 10.23
CA PHE A 23 7.30 -9.27 11.27
C PHE A 23 6.42 -10.46 10.82
N HIS A 24 5.81 -10.39 9.63
CA HIS A 24 4.97 -11.49 9.12
C HIS A 24 5.76 -12.78 8.85
N PHE A 25 7.03 -12.67 8.47
CA PHE A 25 7.91 -13.83 8.28
C PHE A 25 8.53 -14.36 9.59
N GLY A 26 8.22 -13.75 10.74
CA GLY A 26 8.72 -14.20 12.04
C GLY A 26 10.23 -14.01 12.22
N VAL A 27 10.83 -13.03 11.53
CA VAL A 27 12.28 -12.80 11.60
C VAL A 27 12.66 -12.31 13.01
N PRO A 28 13.63 -12.96 13.70
CA PRO A 28 14.07 -12.52 15.02
C PRO A 28 14.52 -11.06 15.02
N GLY A 29 14.12 -10.32 16.07
CA GLY A 29 14.43 -8.89 16.20
C GLY A 29 13.36 -7.93 15.67
N PHE A 30 12.28 -8.43 15.06
CA PHE A 30 11.17 -7.61 14.55
C PHE A 30 9.78 -7.86 15.20
N PRO A 31 9.66 -8.11 16.52
CA PRO A 31 8.36 -8.42 17.14
C PRO A 31 7.35 -7.26 17.09
N GLY A 32 7.84 -6.02 16.93
CA GLY A 32 7.02 -4.81 16.81
C GLY A 32 6.81 -4.33 15.36
N GLY A 33 7.14 -5.13 14.35
CA GLY A 33 7.15 -4.65 12.98
C GLY A 33 5.78 -4.26 12.41
N PHE A 34 4.68 -4.66 13.05
CA PHE A 34 3.32 -4.21 12.73
C PHE A 34 3.15 -2.67 12.81
N ILE A 35 3.92 -1.99 13.67
CA ILE A 35 3.91 -0.51 13.79
C ILE A 35 4.31 0.16 12.47
N GLY A 36 5.06 -0.53 11.61
CA GLY A 36 5.40 -0.04 10.27
C GLY A 36 4.16 0.29 9.42
N VAL A 37 3.02 -0.36 9.65
CA VAL A 37 1.76 -0.03 8.98
C VAL A 37 1.30 1.39 9.33
N ASP A 38 1.28 1.71 10.62
CA ASP A 38 0.87 3.04 11.11
C ASP A 38 1.82 4.13 10.61
N ILE A 39 3.13 3.88 10.69
CA ILE A 39 4.16 4.81 10.19
C ILE A 39 3.96 5.09 8.70
N PHE A 40 3.75 4.04 7.89
CA PHE A 40 3.54 4.18 6.46
C PHE A 40 2.30 5.02 6.14
N PHE A 41 1.19 4.80 6.85
CA PHE A 41 -0.04 5.54 6.64
C PHE A 41 0.06 6.99 7.11
N VAL A 42 0.70 7.27 8.24
CA VAL A 42 0.94 8.64 8.72
C VAL A 42 1.78 9.44 7.72
N ILE A 43 2.88 8.86 7.22
CA ILE A 43 3.74 9.52 6.22
C ILE A 43 2.97 9.75 4.91
N SER A 44 2.22 8.75 4.46
CA SER A 44 1.40 8.86 3.24
C SER A 44 0.32 9.94 3.41
N GLY A 45 -0.34 10.00 4.57
CA GLY A 45 -1.32 11.02 4.91
C GLY A 45 -0.73 12.42 4.86
N TYR A 46 0.44 12.63 5.47
CA TYR A 46 1.16 13.90 5.39
C TYR A 46 1.44 14.35 3.95
N LEU A 47 1.95 13.46 3.09
CA LEU A 47 2.22 13.77 1.69
C LEU A 47 0.95 14.08 0.91
N ILE A 48 -0.11 13.30 1.14
CA ILE A 48 -1.41 13.49 0.48
C ILE A 48 -2.01 14.83 0.89
N THR A 49 -2.03 15.16 2.18
CA THR A 49 -2.56 16.43 2.69
C THR A 49 -1.77 17.61 2.14
N ARG A 50 -0.43 17.51 2.06
CA ARG A 50 0.39 18.56 1.42
C ARG A 50 0.03 18.78 -0.05
N LEU A 51 -0.25 17.70 -0.79
CA LEU A 51 -0.70 17.80 -2.18
C LEU A 51 -2.06 18.49 -2.26
N LEU A 52 -3.02 18.06 -1.43
CA LEU A 52 -4.37 18.64 -1.37
C LEU A 52 -4.35 20.13 -1.05
N VAL A 53 -3.54 20.55 -0.07
CA VAL A 53 -3.43 21.96 0.33
C VAL A 53 -2.85 22.82 -0.80
N ALA A 54 -1.88 22.32 -1.56
CA ALA A 54 -1.31 23.07 -2.67
C ALA A 54 -2.23 23.16 -3.90
N GLU A 55 -3.10 22.18 -4.10
CA GLU A 55 -4.12 22.16 -5.17
C GLU A 55 -5.46 22.78 -4.72
N SER A 56 -5.55 23.31 -3.49
CA SER A 56 -6.82 23.63 -2.81
C SER A 56 -7.80 24.53 -3.58
N ALA A 57 -7.32 25.47 -4.39
CA ALA A 57 -8.18 26.36 -5.18
C ALA A 57 -8.79 25.68 -6.43
N GLU A 58 -8.17 24.62 -6.96
CA GLU A 58 -8.61 23.90 -8.16
C GLU A 58 -8.77 22.40 -7.91
N LEU A 59 -9.09 22.03 -6.67
CA LEU A 59 -9.07 20.64 -6.27
C LEU A 59 -10.29 19.87 -6.82
N SER A 60 -10.07 19.06 -7.85
CA SER A 60 -11.03 18.04 -8.26
C SER A 60 -10.76 16.72 -7.55
N PHE A 61 -11.66 16.33 -6.63
CA PHE A 61 -11.57 15.02 -5.98
C PHE A 61 -11.66 13.87 -6.99
N ALA A 62 -12.46 14.01 -8.04
CA ALA A 62 -12.59 13.00 -9.08
C ALA A 62 -11.26 12.77 -9.81
N GLU A 63 -10.55 13.84 -10.17
CA GLU A 63 -9.23 13.73 -10.79
C GLU A 63 -8.18 13.22 -9.82
N PHE A 64 -8.19 13.70 -8.57
CA PHE A 64 -7.28 13.29 -7.52
C PHE A 64 -7.37 11.78 -7.23
N TYR A 65 -8.59 11.24 -7.10
CA TYR A 65 -8.81 9.81 -6.95
C TYR A 65 -8.58 9.06 -8.26
N GLY A 66 -8.92 9.64 -9.41
CA GLY A 66 -8.67 9.05 -10.73
C GLY A 66 -7.18 8.84 -11.05
N ARG A 67 -6.29 9.77 -10.65
CA ARG A 67 -4.82 9.61 -10.75
C ARG A 67 -4.33 8.48 -9.85
N ARG A 68 -4.87 8.36 -8.63
CA ARG A 68 -4.52 7.27 -7.69
C ARG A 68 -5.00 5.92 -8.18
N ALA A 69 -6.24 5.84 -8.65
CA ALA A 69 -6.83 4.63 -9.17
C ALA A 69 -6.00 4.06 -10.33
N ARG A 70 -5.63 4.90 -11.31
CA ARG A 70 -4.76 4.49 -12.43
C ARG A 70 -3.37 4.01 -12.00
N ARG A 71 -2.88 4.41 -10.83
CA ARG A 71 -1.58 3.98 -10.29
C ARG A 71 -1.69 2.71 -9.43
N ILE A 72 -2.74 2.57 -8.62
CA ILE A 72 -2.87 1.51 -7.61
C ILE A 72 -3.66 0.30 -8.15
N LEU A 73 -4.77 0.54 -8.86
CA LEU A 73 -5.65 -0.54 -9.33
C LEU A 73 -4.96 -1.55 -10.25
N PRO A 74 -4.07 -1.18 -11.19
CA PRO A 74 -3.46 -2.17 -12.07
C PRO A 74 -2.67 -3.23 -11.29
N ALA A 75 -1.82 -2.81 -10.35
CA ALA A 75 -1.04 -3.72 -9.52
C ALA A 75 -1.95 -4.57 -8.61
N MET A 76 -2.98 -3.96 -8.02
CA MET A 76 -3.96 -4.67 -7.19
C MET A 76 -4.69 -5.76 -7.99
N LEU A 77 -5.23 -5.42 -9.16
CA LEU A 77 -5.96 -6.35 -10.02
C LEU A 77 -5.07 -7.50 -10.50
N VAL A 78 -3.84 -7.20 -10.90
CA VAL A 78 -2.85 -8.24 -11.26
C VAL A 78 -2.60 -9.17 -10.08
N MET A 79 -2.37 -8.62 -8.88
CA MET A 79 -2.07 -9.45 -7.72
C MET A 79 -3.28 -10.30 -7.28
N ILE A 80 -4.50 -9.76 -7.34
CA ILE A 80 -5.72 -10.52 -7.12
C ILE A 80 -5.83 -11.65 -8.14
N GLY A 81 -5.67 -11.37 -9.44
CA GLY A 81 -5.75 -12.38 -10.50
C GLY A 81 -4.70 -13.49 -10.34
N LEU A 82 -3.46 -13.12 -10.01
CA LEU A 82 -2.39 -14.07 -9.72
C LEU A 82 -2.69 -14.91 -8.47
N SER A 83 -3.20 -14.29 -7.41
CA SER A 83 -3.54 -14.99 -6.17
C SER A 83 -4.69 -15.98 -6.38
N LEU A 84 -5.73 -15.60 -7.14
CA LEU A 84 -6.83 -16.50 -7.48
C LEU A 84 -6.37 -17.66 -8.37
N THR A 85 -5.52 -17.37 -9.36
CA THR A 85 -4.95 -18.39 -10.25
C THR A 85 -4.06 -19.35 -9.48
N ALA A 86 -3.16 -18.84 -8.64
CA ALA A 86 -2.31 -19.66 -7.79
C ALA A 86 -3.15 -20.48 -6.80
N GLY A 87 -4.15 -19.85 -6.16
CA GLY A 87 -5.06 -20.50 -5.23
C GLY A 87 -5.81 -21.67 -5.87
N TRP A 88 -6.24 -21.55 -7.12
CA TRP A 88 -6.87 -22.64 -7.87
C TRP A 88 -6.00 -23.90 -7.98
N PHE A 89 -4.68 -23.74 -8.10
CA PHE A 89 -3.75 -24.88 -8.22
C PHE A 89 -3.18 -25.36 -6.87
N LEU A 90 -3.10 -24.47 -5.87
CA LEU A 90 -2.39 -24.72 -4.62
C LEU A 90 -3.31 -25.07 -3.44
N LEU A 91 -4.54 -24.57 -3.41
CA LEU A 91 -5.46 -24.77 -2.29
C LEU A 91 -6.27 -26.05 -2.44
N LEU A 92 -6.55 -26.72 -1.31
CA LEU A 92 -7.49 -27.85 -1.26
C LEU A 92 -8.93 -27.34 -1.46
N PRO A 93 -9.87 -28.17 -1.93
CA PRO A 93 -11.27 -27.77 -2.09
C PRO A 93 -11.91 -27.21 -0.81
N GLY A 94 -11.50 -27.73 0.36
CA GLY A 94 -11.97 -27.24 1.66
C GLY A 94 -11.42 -25.86 2.02
N ASP A 95 -10.16 -25.57 1.67
CA ASP A 95 -9.55 -24.26 1.89
C ASP A 95 -10.15 -23.21 0.95
N TYR A 96 -10.49 -23.61 -0.27
CA TYR A 96 -11.15 -22.75 -1.25
C TYR A 96 -12.59 -22.39 -0.84
N ALA A 97 -13.27 -23.22 -0.05
CA ALA A 97 -14.60 -22.92 0.48
C ALA A 97 -14.61 -21.74 1.47
N GLY A 98 -13.45 -21.39 2.03
CA GLY A 98 -13.25 -20.20 2.88
C GLY A 98 -12.86 -18.94 2.11
N LEU A 99 -12.68 -19.00 0.79
CA LEU A 99 -12.23 -17.86 0.00
C LEU A 99 -13.22 -16.68 0.10
N GLY A 100 -12.73 -15.53 0.58
CA GLY A 100 -13.49 -14.29 0.65
C GLY A 100 -14.46 -14.20 1.84
N ARG A 101 -14.39 -15.13 2.80
CA ARG A 101 -15.00 -14.98 4.12
C ARG A 101 -14.04 -14.35 5.12
#